data_AF-A0A832XX09-F1
#
_entry.id   AF-A0A832XX09-F1
#
_cell.length_a   1.000
_cell.length_b   1.000
_cell.length_c   1.000
_cell.angle_alpha   90.00
_cell.angle_beta   90.00
_cell.angle_gamma   90.00
#
_symmetry.space_group_name_H-M   'P 1'
#
loop_
_entity.id
_entity.type
_entity.pdbx_description
1 polymer ?
#
loop_
_entity_poly.entity_id
_entity_poly.type
_entity_poly.pdbx_seq_one_letter_code
_entity_poly.pdbx_strand_id
1 'polypeptide(L)'
;MEPLGEVTDSGNLDPVGLGFMCGLEIHQQLATGKLHSRMPSELFDYSIDEIPDDWARSNRRLRASEGEAGKIDVAARFEQRRNRSFVYVQPPNAGLIELDEAPPLEHDDDAVDVVLTMAAMMEAKPVPALQAMRKTVVDGSNTSGFQRTTLIATDGSVTTPTGDVGVDVICLEEDSARKLDTQSSLSGDTVVYTLDRLGMPLVEVATAPEVQTPEHAKETALALGTLLRDTRRVRRGLGSIRQDLNVSIACGDRVEIKGCQDLDWIPRIISLEMARQLHMYRLANELRDEANLPPLPPNRDDDEIPVENRVAAAAASRLPMDIHDLSDLFADCESEMVQHSLGDGSVMQAVALAGFSGKLGIKETDSDDSQLPRLGRELASAAKLAGVAGIFHSDELPAYGITDAEVGAVRDSLSLNDSDAFALCVAPAWQSELALESVIQRARRAYHRIPREVRNVVIRKGQPEDGTTTAMRPLPGGARMYPETDVPVLDITLEHWD
;
A
#
# COMPACT_ATOMS: atom_id res chain seq x y z
N MET A 1 -20.44 -6.87 23.30
CA MET A 1 -19.43 -6.40 24.27
C MET A 1 -18.25 -5.89 23.47
N GLU A 2 -17.54 -4.88 23.97
CA GLU A 2 -16.32 -4.39 23.34
C GLU A 2 -15.25 -5.50 23.28
N PRO A 3 -14.47 -5.64 22.19
CA PRO A 3 -13.39 -6.60 22.11
C PRO A 3 -12.32 -6.37 23.18
N LEU A 4 -11.88 -7.46 23.81
CA LEU A 4 -10.87 -7.45 24.88
C LEU A 4 -9.44 -7.38 24.31
N GLY A 5 -8.50 -6.87 25.12
CA GLY A 5 -7.08 -6.80 24.78
C GLY A 5 -6.47 -5.42 25.04
N GLU A 6 -5.21 -5.39 25.44
CA GLU A 6 -4.47 -4.15 25.71
C GLU A 6 -3.65 -3.75 24.48
N VAL A 7 -3.90 -2.55 23.94
CA VAL A 7 -3.21 -2.05 22.73
C VAL A 7 -1.71 -1.86 23.00
N THR A 8 -1.34 -1.56 24.24
CA THR A 8 0.05 -1.36 24.68
C THR A 8 0.83 -2.67 24.85
N ASP A 9 0.18 -3.81 24.73
CA ASP A 9 0.76 -5.15 24.84
C ASP A 9 0.33 -5.99 23.62
N SER A 10 0.80 -5.55 22.45
CA SER A 10 0.37 -6.10 21.15
C SER A 10 0.70 -7.58 21.00
N GLY A 11 1.77 -8.07 21.64
CA GLY A 11 2.20 -9.47 21.62
C GLY A 11 1.26 -10.44 22.34
N ASN A 12 0.43 -9.96 23.28
CA ASN A 12 -0.48 -10.79 24.08
C ASN A 12 -1.96 -10.67 23.65
N LEU A 13 -2.24 -10.03 22.52
CA LEU A 13 -3.60 -9.97 21.96
C LEU A 13 -4.06 -11.37 21.54
N ASP A 14 -5.23 -11.80 22.00
CA ASP A 14 -5.83 -13.09 21.63
C ASP A 14 -6.37 -13.06 20.19
N PRO A 15 -5.73 -13.75 19.23
CA PRO A 15 -6.16 -13.73 17.83
C PRO A 15 -7.57 -14.32 17.66
N VAL A 16 -7.89 -15.39 18.40
CA VAL A 16 -9.18 -16.09 18.28
C VAL A 16 -10.30 -15.19 18.82
N GLY A 17 -10.12 -14.62 20.01
CA GLY A 17 -11.09 -13.72 20.63
C GLY A 17 -11.34 -12.44 19.81
N LEU A 18 -10.35 -12.00 19.04
CA LEU A 18 -10.47 -10.84 18.15
C LEU A 18 -11.03 -11.18 16.75
N GLY A 19 -11.27 -12.45 16.44
CA GLY A 19 -11.70 -12.87 15.10
C GLY A 19 -10.64 -12.54 14.04
N PHE A 20 -9.38 -12.81 14.36
CA PHE A 20 -8.24 -12.65 13.47
C PHE A 20 -8.41 -13.46 12.20
N MET A 21 -8.10 -12.85 11.05
CA MET A 21 -7.98 -13.53 9.78
C MET A 21 -6.73 -13.00 9.06
N CYS A 22 -5.92 -13.92 8.54
CA CYS A 22 -4.75 -13.57 7.77
C CYS A 22 -4.54 -14.51 6.58
N GLY A 23 -4.13 -13.92 5.45
CA GLY A 23 -3.63 -14.64 4.28
C GLY A 23 -2.31 -14.03 3.81
N LEU A 24 -1.51 -14.82 3.11
CA LEU A 24 -0.23 -14.43 2.55
C LEU A 24 -0.32 -14.35 1.02
N GLU A 25 0.42 -13.42 0.45
CA GLU A 25 0.65 -13.33 -0.99
C GLU A 25 2.17 -13.32 -1.22
N ILE A 26 2.67 -14.31 -1.94
CA ILE A 26 4.11 -14.46 -2.22
C ILE A 26 4.34 -14.32 -3.71
N HIS A 27 5.22 -13.39 -4.08
CA HIS A 27 5.74 -13.27 -5.43
C HIS A 27 7.17 -13.78 -5.50
N GLN A 28 7.46 -14.71 -6.39
CA GLN A 28 8.80 -15.28 -6.55
C GLN A 28 9.23 -15.28 -8.02
N GLN A 29 10.39 -14.69 -8.30
CA GLN A 29 10.93 -14.68 -9.66
C GLN A 29 11.44 -16.06 -10.06
N LEU A 30 11.13 -16.48 -11.28
CA LEU A 30 11.60 -17.74 -11.86
C LEU A 30 12.96 -17.55 -12.55
N ALA A 31 13.77 -18.61 -12.57
CA ALA A 31 15.09 -18.62 -13.20
C ALA A 31 15.03 -19.11 -14.65
N THR A 32 14.15 -18.51 -15.45
CA THR A 32 13.99 -18.79 -16.89
C THR A 32 14.19 -17.51 -17.72
N GLY A 33 13.96 -17.56 -19.04
CA GLY A 33 13.91 -16.37 -19.90
C GLY A 33 12.68 -15.51 -19.62
N LYS A 34 12.63 -14.28 -20.16
CA LYS A 34 11.48 -13.39 -20.03
C LYS A 34 10.21 -14.03 -20.61
N LEU A 35 9.08 -13.85 -19.89
CA LEU A 35 7.84 -14.62 -20.05
C LEU A 35 7.23 -14.52 -21.45
N HIS A 36 7.40 -13.40 -22.14
CA HIS A 36 6.80 -13.13 -23.45
C HIS A 36 7.81 -12.64 -24.50
N SER A 37 9.11 -12.66 -24.22
CA SER A 37 10.16 -12.27 -25.18
C SER A 37 11.33 -13.24 -25.26
N ARG A 38 11.47 -14.16 -24.30
CA ARG A 38 12.57 -15.11 -24.15
C ARG A 38 13.95 -14.47 -24.00
N MET A 39 14.03 -13.15 -23.83
CA MET A 39 15.29 -12.48 -23.53
C MET A 39 15.85 -12.99 -22.20
N PRO A 40 17.17 -13.01 -22.01
CA PRO A 40 17.76 -13.43 -20.74
C PRO A 40 17.26 -12.58 -19.56
N SER A 41 16.91 -13.23 -18.46
CA SER A 41 16.50 -12.56 -17.21
C SER A 41 17.69 -12.05 -16.39
N GLU A 42 18.60 -11.30 -17.01
CA GLU A 42 19.76 -10.71 -16.35
C GLU A 42 19.43 -9.33 -15.78
N LEU A 43 19.90 -9.03 -14.56
CA LEU A 43 19.80 -7.70 -13.98
C LEU A 43 21.13 -6.98 -14.19
N PHE A 44 21.06 -5.75 -14.68
CA PHE A 44 22.21 -4.90 -14.88
C PHE A 44 22.24 -3.89 -13.72
N ASP A 45 23.02 -4.18 -12.68
CA ASP A 45 23.06 -3.42 -11.43
C ASP A 45 23.83 -2.08 -11.56
N TYR A 46 23.43 -1.28 -12.55
CA TYR A 46 23.94 0.07 -12.76
C TYR A 46 23.05 1.09 -12.06
N SER A 47 23.67 2.03 -11.33
CA SER A 47 23.03 3.28 -10.96
C SER A 47 22.83 4.17 -12.19
N ILE A 48 22.02 5.23 -12.07
CA ILE A 48 21.70 6.12 -13.19
C ILE A 48 22.95 6.73 -13.85
N ASP A 49 24.00 6.98 -13.06
CA ASP A 49 25.27 7.56 -13.51
C ASP A 49 26.24 6.54 -14.12
N GLU A 50 25.99 5.24 -13.90
CA GLU A 50 26.83 4.14 -14.40
C GLU A 50 26.27 3.51 -15.68
N ILE A 51 25.04 3.89 -16.08
CA ILE A 51 24.41 3.37 -17.29
C ILE A 51 25.23 3.79 -18.51
N PRO A 52 25.61 2.84 -19.39
CA PRO A 52 26.33 3.16 -20.62
C PRO A 52 25.59 4.18 -21.49
N ASP A 53 26.32 5.18 -22.01
CA ASP A 53 25.76 6.26 -22.84
C ASP A 53 25.18 5.76 -24.18
N ASP A 54 25.60 4.58 -24.64
CA ASP A 54 25.14 3.96 -25.87
C ASP A 54 23.81 3.19 -25.69
N TRP A 55 23.31 3.03 -24.46
CA TRP A 55 22.00 2.44 -24.21
C TRP A 55 20.89 3.41 -24.60
N ALA A 56 19.99 2.95 -25.48
CA ALA A 56 18.90 3.75 -25.98
C ALA A 56 17.94 4.16 -24.85
N ARG A 57 17.36 5.36 -24.98
CA ARG A 57 16.39 5.91 -24.05
C ARG A 57 15.12 6.33 -24.79
N SER A 58 13.97 5.88 -24.29
CA SER A 58 12.66 6.17 -24.88
C SER A 58 11.81 6.96 -23.90
N ASN A 59 11.18 8.03 -24.38
CA ASN A 59 10.30 8.88 -23.59
C ASN A 59 8.84 8.49 -23.84
N ARG A 60 8.06 8.25 -22.78
CA ARG A 60 6.64 7.90 -22.88
C ARG A 60 5.81 8.65 -21.86
N ARG A 61 4.51 8.76 -22.14
CA ARG A 61 3.48 9.22 -21.22
C ARG A 61 2.32 8.24 -21.26
N LEU A 62 2.02 7.65 -20.12
CA LEU A 62 0.82 6.81 -19.98
C LEU A 62 -0.38 7.71 -19.75
N ARG A 63 -1.51 7.35 -20.35
CA ARG A 63 -2.80 8.02 -20.13
C ARG A 63 -3.71 7.03 -19.43
N ALA A 64 -4.26 7.45 -18.29
CA ALA A 64 -5.31 6.67 -17.64
C ALA A 64 -6.51 6.58 -18.60
N SER A 65 -6.93 5.36 -18.93
CA SER A 65 -8.21 5.11 -19.59
C SER A 65 -9.30 5.04 -18.52
N GLU A 66 -10.49 5.58 -18.82
CA GLU A 66 -11.64 5.45 -17.92
C GLU A 66 -11.99 3.96 -17.76
N GLY A 67 -12.04 3.49 -16.52
CA GLY A 67 -12.71 2.23 -16.20
C GLY A 67 -14.22 2.41 -16.24
N GLU A 68 -14.97 1.31 -16.32
CA GLU A 68 -16.44 1.26 -16.47
C GLU A 68 -17.23 2.09 -15.43
N ALA A 69 -16.61 2.42 -14.29
CA ALA A 69 -17.26 3.10 -13.15
C ALA A 69 -17.19 4.64 -13.14
N GLY A 70 -16.46 5.30 -14.05
CA GLY A 70 -16.50 6.76 -14.28
C GLY A 70 -16.16 7.70 -13.10
N LYS A 71 -15.78 7.20 -11.92
CA LYS A 71 -15.44 8.02 -10.73
C LYS A 71 -13.93 8.20 -10.59
N ILE A 72 -13.47 9.46 -10.64
CA ILE A 72 -12.07 9.85 -10.45
C ILE A 72 -11.82 10.08 -8.95
N ASP A 73 -11.00 9.22 -8.33
CA ASP A 73 -10.56 9.36 -6.94
C ASP A 73 -9.61 10.56 -6.76
N VAL A 74 -9.47 11.09 -5.54
CA VAL A 74 -8.52 12.15 -5.17
C VAL A 74 -7.08 11.76 -5.57
N ALA A 75 -6.72 10.48 -5.43
CA ALA A 75 -5.45 9.94 -5.89
C ALA A 75 -5.29 9.99 -7.42
N ALA A 76 -6.36 9.76 -8.18
CA ALA A 76 -6.34 9.86 -9.64
C ALA A 76 -6.29 11.33 -10.11
N ARG A 77 -6.98 12.24 -9.41
CA ARG A 77 -6.89 13.70 -9.63
C ARG A 77 -5.48 14.22 -9.32
N PHE A 78 -4.81 13.63 -8.35
CA PHE A 78 -3.42 13.93 -7.99
C PHE A 78 -2.43 13.40 -9.04
N GLU A 79 -2.54 12.14 -9.46
CA GLU A 79 -1.69 11.57 -10.52
C GLU A 79 -1.85 12.30 -11.86
N GLN A 80 -3.08 12.69 -12.23
CA GLN A 80 -3.33 13.48 -13.44
C GLN A 80 -2.71 14.88 -13.36
N ARG A 81 -2.64 15.48 -12.16
CA ARG A 81 -1.98 16.78 -11.94
C ARG A 81 -0.46 16.69 -11.86
N ARG A 82 0.13 15.53 -11.52
CA ARG A 82 1.59 15.32 -11.50
C ARG A 82 2.25 15.31 -12.88
N ASN A 83 1.46 15.26 -13.97
CA ASN A 83 1.94 15.35 -15.36
C ASN A 83 3.18 14.47 -15.63
N ARG A 84 3.19 13.25 -15.07
CA ARG A 84 4.39 12.41 -15.06
C ARG A 84 4.80 12.01 -16.47
N SER A 85 6.09 12.04 -16.74
CA SER A 85 6.71 11.44 -17.91
C SER A 85 7.65 10.31 -17.50
N PHE A 86 7.78 9.32 -18.37
CA PHE A 86 8.59 8.13 -18.11
C PHE A 86 9.73 8.07 -19.13
N VAL A 87 10.93 7.84 -18.64
CA VAL A 87 12.11 7.55 -19.46
C VAL A 87 12.47 6.09 -19.25
N TYR A 88 12.47 5.31 -20.32
CA TYR A 88 12.85 3.90 -20.29
C TYR A 88 14.23 3.73 -20.90
N VAL A 89 15.15 3.17 -20.10
CA VAL A 89 16.49 2.78 -20.51
C VAL A 89 16.43 1.35 -21.04
N GLN A 90 16.95 1.14 -22.25
CA GLN A 90 16.97 -0.16 -22.94
C GLN A 90 18.32 -0.88 -22.76
N PRO A 91 18.41 -1.86 -21.83
CA PRO A 91 19.57 -2.75 -21.71
C PRO A 91 19.64 -3.80 -22.83
N PRO A 92 20.74 -4.57 -22.95
CA PRO A 92 20.89 -5.62 -23.96
C PRO A 92 19.81 -6.72 -23.93
N ASN A 93 19.17 -6.94 -22.78
CA ASN A 93 18.09 -7.92 -22.60
C ASN A 93 16.68 -7.31 -22.71
N ALA A 94 16.54 -6.15 -23.38
CA ALA A 94 15.26 -5.53 -23.68
C ALA A 94 15.13 -5.28 -25.19
N GLY A 95 14.09 -5.86 -25.80
CA GLY A 95 13.78 -5.73 -27.21
C GLY A 95 12.56 -4.85 -27.48
N LEU A 96 11.97 -5.03 -28.66
CA LEU A 96 10.75 -4.31 -29.06
C LEU A 96 9.54 -4.66 -28.17
N ILE A 97 9.51 -5.85 -27.57
CA ILE A 97 8.40 -6.29 -26.70
C ILE A 97 8.44 -5.52 -25.37
N GLU A 98 9.60 -5.44 -24.70
CA GLU A 98 9.73 -4.63 -23.47
C GLU A 98 9.53 -3.14 -23.74
N LEU A 99 9.85 -2.66 -24.95
CA LEU A 99 9.59 -1.29 -25.36
C LEU A 99 8.13 -1.01 -25.71
N ASP A 100 7.28 -2.04 -25.80
CA ASP A 100 5.90 -1.93 -26.29
C ASP A 100 5.84 -1.40 -27.73
N GLU A 101 6.66 -1.98 -28.61
CA GLU A 101 6.78 -1.72 -30.06
C GLU A 101 6.61 -3.00 -30.90
N ALA A 102 6.35 -4.15 -30.26
CA ALA A 102 6.00 -5.41 -30.90
C ALA A 102 5.05 -6.22 -30.01
N PRO A 103 4.15 -7.04 -30.59
CA PRO A 103 3.32 -7.96 -29.83
C PRO A 103 4.16 -8.95 -28.99
N PRO A 104 3.67 -9.37 -27.82
CA PRO A 104 4.30 -10.43 -27.03
C PRO A 104 4.33 -11.76 -27.80
N LEU A 105 5.31 -12.61 -27.48
CA LEU A 105 5.27 -14.04 -27.83
C LEU A 105 4.34 -14.79 -26.86
N GLU A 106 4.08 -16.06 -27.18
CA GLU A 106 3.37 -16.98 -26.28
C GLU A 106 4.08 -17.16 -24.93
N HIS A 107 3.48 -17.89 -23.98
CA HIS A 107 4.09 -18.16 -22.67
C HIS A 107 5.40 -18.94 -22.80
N ASP A 108 6.37 -18.62 -21.94
CA ASP A 108 7.61 -19.40 -21.80
C ASP A 108 7.28 -20.79 -21.26
N ASP A 109 7.48 -21.83 -22.09
CA ASP A 109 7.20 -23.22 -21.72
C ASP A 109 7.93 -23.60 -20.43
N ASP A 110 9.20 -23.20 -20.31
CA ASP A 110 9.96 -23.42 -19.08
C ASP A 110 9.26 -22.75 -17.89
N ALA A 111 8.85 -21.47 -17.98
CA ALA A 111 8.14 -20.80 -16.88
C ALA A 111 6.83 -21.49 -16.51
N VAL A 112 6.02 -21.89 -17.50
CA VAL A 112 4.75 -22.63 -17.29
C VAL A 112 5.03 -23.94 -16.55
N ASP A 113 6.02 -24.72 -17.00
CA ASP A 113 6.43 -25.97 -16.37
C ASP A 113 6.88 -25.76 -14.92
N VAL A 114 7.58 -24.65 -14.60
CA VAL A 114 7.97 -24.37 -13.20
C VAL A 114 6.70 -24.21 -12.36
N VAL A 115 5.76 -23.39 -12.81
CA VAL A 115 4.58 -23.04 -12.01
C VAL A 115 3.61 -24.21 -11.90
N LEU A 116 3.46 -25.04 -12.93
CA LEU A 116 2.70 -26.29 -12.84
C LEU A 116 3.36 -27.28 -11.87
N THR A 117 4.69 -27.38 -11.86
CA THR A 117 5.42 -28.17 -10.85
C THR A 117 5.12 -27.65 -9.44
N MET A 118 5.16 -26.33 -9.23
CA MET A 118 4.82 -25.70 -7.95
C MET A 118 3.37 -25.98 -7.55
N ALA A 119 2.43 -25.90 -8.50
CA ALA A 119 1.02 -26.23 -8.27
C ALA A 119 0.85 -27.68 -7.83
N ALA A 120 1.53 -28.64 -8.48
CA ALA A 120 1.49 -30.04 -8.11
C ALA A 120 2.08 -30.29 -6.70
N MET A 121 3.17 -29.59 -6.35
CA MET A 121 3.75 -29.65 -5.01
C MET A 121 2.82 -29.13 -3.90
N MET A 122 1.86 -28.26 -4.25
CA MET A 122 0.82 -27.73 -3.36
C MET A 122 -0.52 -28.48 -3.51
N GLU A 123 -0.55 -29.59 -4.26
CA GLU A 123 -1.77 -30.32 -4.60
C GLU A 123 -2.88 -29.45 -5.23
N ALA A 124 -2.49 -28.33 -5.85
CA ALA A 124 -3.40 -27.40 -6.50
C ALA A 124 -3.90 -27.95 -7.83
N LYS A 125 -5.11 -27.51 -8.22
CA LYS A 125 -5.78 -27.96 -9.44
C LYS A 125 -5.50 -26.97 -10.58
N PRO A 126 -4.77 -27.37 -11.63
CA PRO A 126 -4.50 -26.50 -12.76
C PRO A 126 -5.79 -26.17 -13.52
N VAL A 127 -5.86 -24.96 -14.06
CA VAL A 127 -6.95 -24.59 -14.97
C VAL A 127 -6.69 -25.18 -16.36
N PRO A 128 -7.71 -25.67 -17.07
CA PRO A 128 -7.52 -26.40 -18.32
C PRO A 128 -7.06 -25.53 -19.50
N ALA A 129 -7.27 -24.21 -19.42
CA ALA A 129 -6.95 -23.25 -20.46
C ALA A 129 -6.34 -21.99 -19.83
N LEU A 130 -5.07 -21.74 -20.13
CA LEU A 130 -4.33 -20.59 -19.62
C LEU A 130 -4.56 -19.39 -20.52
N GLN A 131 -5.34 -18.41 -20.03
CA GLN A 131 -5.57 -17.13 -20.71
C GLN A 131 -4.77 -16.03 -20.02
N ALA A 132 -3.90 -15.35 -20.77
CA ALA A 132 -3.26 -14.13 -20.28
C ALA A 132 -4.27 -12.98 -20.17
N MET A 133 -4.14 -12.21 -19.09
CA MET A 133 -4.96 -11.06 -18.76
C MET A 133 -4.06 -9.83 -18.58
N ARG A 134 -4.57 -8.64 -18.87
CA ARG A 134 -3.91 -7.36 -18.69
C ARG A 134 -4.43 -6.69 -17.43
N LYS A 135 -3.60 -6.65 -16.39
CA LYS A 135 -3.85 -5.91 -15.14
C LYS A 135 -3.34 -4.48 -15.30
N THR A 136 -4.23 -3.49 -15.30
CA THR A 136 -3.85 -2.08 -15.54
C THR A 136 -2.87 -1.54 -14.49
N VAL A 137 -1.72 -1.02 -14.96
CA VAL A 137 -0.62 -0.46 -14.16
C VAL A 137 -0.16 0.86 -14.80
N VAL A 138 -0.52 1.99 -14.19
CA VAL A 138 -0.31 3.34 -14.78
C VAL A 138 0.81 4.15 -14.11
N ASP A 139 1.57 3.54 -13.19
CA ASP A 139 2.66 4.21 -12.47
C ASP A 139 3.95 4.34 -13.30
N GLY A 140 3.98 3.76 -14.50
CA GLY A 140 5.12 3.75 -15.41
C GLY A 140 6.01 2.52 -15.30
N SER A 141 5.79 1.61 -14.35
CA SER A 141 6.64 0.41 -14.20
C SER A 141 6.47 -0.61 -15.33
N ASN A 142 5.39 -0.51 -16.10
CA ASN A 142 5.12 -1.33 -17.28
C ASN A 142 4.94 -0.40 -18.49
N THR A 143 5.75 -0.60 -19.53
CA THR A 143 5.81 0.27 -20.73
C THR A 143 4.49 0.33 -21.51
N SER A 144 3.72 -0.76 -21.46
CA SER A 144 2.40 -0.92 -22.07
C SER A 144 1.25 -0.35 -21.23
N GLY A 145 1.50 0.05 -19.97
CA GLY A 145 0.48 0.49 -19.03
C GLY A 145 -0.34 -0.64 -18.39
N PHE A 146 0.10 -1.89 -18.54
CA PHE A 146 -0.47 -3.06 -17.89
C PHE A 146 0.58 -4.15 -17.66
N GLN A 147 0.29 -5.03 -16.70
CA GLN A 147 1.05 -6.25 -16.42
C GLN A 147 0.29 -7.44 -17.01
N ARG A 148 0.98 -8.36 -17.70
CA ARG A 148 0.36 -9.63 -18.11
C ARG A 148 0.40 -10.62 -16.95
N THR A 149 -0.77 -11.18 -16.63
CA THR A 149 -0.97 -12.13 -15.54
C THR A 149 -1.88 -13.26 -16.03
N THR A 150 -1.53 -14.51 -15.71
CA THR A 150 -2.25 -15.72 -16.11
C THR A 150 -2.54 -16.57 -14.89
N LEU A 151 -3.81 -16.95 -14.69
CA LEU A 151 -4.18 -17.93 -13.66
C LEU A 151 -3.69 -19.32 -14.09
N ILE A 152 -2.93 -20.00 -13.23
CA ILE A 152 -2.38 -21.34 -13.50
C ILE A 152 -3.14 -22.42 -12.74
N ALA A 153 -3.37 -22.22 -11.44
CA ALA A 153 -4.02 -23.22 -10.60
C ALA A 153 -4.78 -22.58 -9.43
N THR A 154 -5.70 -23.35 -8.85
CA THR A 154 -6.51 -22.98 -7.68
C THR A 154 -6.69 -24.18 -6.76
N ASP A 155 -7.22 -23.98 -5.56
CA ASP A 155 -7.65 -25.07 -4.65
C ASP A 155 -6.49 -26.02 -4.31
N GLY A 156 -5.39 -25.44 -3.84
CA GLY A 156 -4.25 -26.16 -3.27
C GLY A 156 -4.16 -26.01 -1.76
N SER A 157 -3.08 -26.51 -1.16
CA SER A 157 -2.78 -26.36 0.25
C SER A 157 -1.28 -26.31 0.51
N VAL A 158 -0.90 -25.73 1.65
CA VAL A 158 0.46 -25.80 2.19
C VAL A 158 0.40 -26.32 3.62
N THR A 159 1.15 -27.38 3.91
CA THR A 159 1.25 -27.95 5.25
C THR A 159 2.25 -27.18 6.11
N THR A 160 1.82 -26.82 7.32
CA THR A 160 2.66 -26.21 8.35
C THR A 160 2.60 -27.02 9.65
N PRO A 161 3.52 -26.79 10.62
CA PRO A 161 3.45 -27.43 11.94
C PRO A 161 2.15 -27.15 12.70
N THR A 162 1.59 -25.95 12.57
CA THR A 162 0.37 -25.54 13.28
C THR A 162 -0.90 -26.04 12.59
N GLY A 163 -0.89 -26.15 11.26
CA GLY A 163 -2.00 -26.67 10.47
C GLY A 163 -1.84 -26.38 8.98
N ASP A 164 -2.68 -27.01 8.17
CA ASP A 164 -2.71 -26.71 6.73
C ASP A 164 -3.33 -25.33 6.49
N VAL A 165 -2.84 -24.64 5.47
CA VAL A 165 -3.40 -23.38 4.97
C VAL A 165 -3.75 -23.56 3.50
N GLY A 166 -4.99 -23.27 3.12
CA GLY A 166 -5.43 -23.32 1.72
C GLY A 166 -4.65 -22.36 0.82
N VAL A 167 -4.48 -22.74 -0.45
CA VAL A 167 -3.93 -21.91 -1.52
C VAL A 167 -5.05 -21.66 -2.52
N ASP A 168 -5.59 -20.44 -2.52
CA ASP A 168 -6.73 -20.07 -3.35
C ASP A 168 -6.34 -19.91 -4.82
N VAL A 169 -5.19 -19.27 -5.07
CA VAL A 169 -4.77 -18.85 -6.41
C VAL A 169 -3.26 -18.98 -6.59
N ILE A 170 -2.86 -19.54 -7.73
CA ILE A 170 -1.49 -19.54 -8.26
C ILE A 170 -1.52 -18.89 -9.64
N CYS A 171 -0.80 -17.78 -9.82
CA CYS A 171 -0.68 -17.06 -11.07
C CYS A 171 0.76 -17.03 -11.59
N LEU A 172 0.92 -16.92 -12.91
CA LEU A 172 2.17 -16.62 -13.60
C LEU A 172 2.05 -15.22 -14.22
N GLU A 173 2.97 -14.33 -13.89
CA GLU A 173 2.95 -12.95 -14.35
C GLU A 173 4.33 -12.39 -14.73
N GLU A 174 4.32 -11.23 -15.38
CA GLU A 174 5.54 -10.45 -15.68
C GLU A 174 5.92 -9.58 -14.47
N ASP A 175 7.19 -9.58 -14.06
CA ASP A 175 7.67 -8.57 -13.12
C ASP A 175 7.86 -7.20 -13.82
N SER A 176 7.77 -6.12 -13.03
CA SER A 176 7.80 -4.75 -13.54
C SER A 176 9.23 -4.22 -13.73
N ALA A 177 9.40 -3.15 -14.51
CA ALA A 177 10.67 -2.45 -14.67
C ALA A 177 11.25 -1.96 -13.33
N ARG A 178 12.58 -1.80 -13.23
CA ARG A 178 13.21 -1.22 -12.04
C ARG A 178 13.28 0.28 -12.16
N LYS A 179 12.81 0.97 -11.13
CA LYS A 179 12.95 2.42 -11.01
C LYS A 179 14.41 2.75 -10.67
N LEU A 180 15.00 3.67 -11.42
CA LEU A 180 16.35 4.18 -11.20
C LEU A 180 16.33 5.52 -10.48
N ASP A 181 15.44 6.43 -10.88
CA ASP A 181 15.43 7.80 -10.36
C ASP A 181 14.05 8.47 -10.49
N THR A 182 13.82 9.55 -9.75
CA THR A 182 12.72 10.50 -9.96
C THR A 182 13.23 11.93 -9.90
N GLN A 183 13.06 12.62 -11.02
CA GLN A 183 13.45 14.00 -11.21
C GLN A 183 12.20 14.87 -11.12
N SER A 184 12.04 15.59 -10.03
CA SER A 184 10.91 16.51 -9.83
C SER A 184 11.21 17.87 -10.44
N SER A 185 10.25 18.40 -11.20
CA SER A 185 10.31 19.75 -11.77
C SER A 185 9.01 20.51 -11.53
N LEU A 186 9.02 21.83 -11.71
CA LEU A 186 7.80 22.66 -11.68
C LEU A 186 6.75 22.22 -12.71
N SER A 187 7.15 21.47 -13.75
CA SER A 187 6.27 21.01 -14.84
C SER A 187 5.74 19.57 -14.69
N GLY A 188 6.17 18.87 -13.63
CA GLY A 188 5.85 17.47 -13.35
C GLY A 188 7.09 16.64 -13.00
N ASP A 189 6.85 15.40 -12.55
CA ASP A 189 7.92 14.44 -12.23
C ASP A 189 8.30 13.64 -13.49
N THR A 190 9.60 13.46 -13.72
CA THR A 190 10.11 12.48 -14.68
C THR A 190 10.69 11.29 -13.94
N VAL A 191 10.16 10.10 -14.20
CA VAL A 191 10.64 8.86 -13.57
C VAL A 191 11.44 8.06 -14.58
N VAL A 192 12.66 7.67 -14.20
CA VAL A 192 13.57 6.89 -15.04
C VAL A 192 13.51 5.44 -14.62
N TYR A 193 13.25 4.55 -15.57
CA TYR A 193 13.19 3.09 -15.38
C TYR A 193 14.22 2.39 -16.28
N THR A 194 14.77 1.26 -15.81
CA THR A 194 15.48 0.30 -16.67
C THR A 194 14.61 -0.93 -16.94
N LEU A 195 14.64 -1.41 -18.19
CA LEU A 195 13.81 -2.50 -18.67
C LEU A 195 14.41 -3.90 -18.44
N ASP A 196 15.51 -4.01 -17.69
CA ASP A 196 16.21 -5.28 -17.48
C ASP A 196 15.32 -6.32 -16.80
N ARG A 197 14.53 -5.89 -15.81
CA ARG A 197 13.60 -6.73 -15.05
C ARG A 197 12.23 -6.89 -15.70
N LEU A 198 11.81 -5.93 -16.53
CA LEU A 198 10.49 -5.96 -17.15
C LEU A 198 10.32 -7.25 -17.96
N GLY A 199 9.27 -8.01 -17.67
CA GLY A 199 8.96 -9.26 -18.36
C GLY A 199 9.61 -10.51 -17.76
N MET A 200 10.41 -10.38 -16.68
CA MET A 200 10.90 -11.55 -15.96
C MET A 200 9.73 -12.36 -15.38
N PRO A 201 9.68 -13.70 -15.52
CA PRO A 201 8.56 -14.48 -15.03
C PRO A 201 8.53 -14.49 -13.49
N LEU A 202 7.33 -14.37 -12.95
CA LEU A 202 7.05 -14.26 -11.54
C LEU A 202 5.85 -15.17 -11.22
N VAL A 203 6.00 -16.07 -10.26
CA VAL A 203 4.85 -16.79 -9.70
C VAL A 203 4.28 -15.97 -8.56
N GLU A 204 2.96 -15.80 -8.54
CA GLU A 204 2.18 -15.26 -7.41
C GLU A 204 1.41 -16.42 -6.79
N VAL A 205 1.59 -16.64 -5.48
CA VAL A 205 0.84 -17.63 -4.69
C VAL A 205 0.08 -16.88 -3.61
N ALA A 206 -1.24 -16.95 -3.64
CA ALA A 206 -2.13 -16.33 -2.66
C ALA A 206 -2.83 -17.40 -1.81
N THR A 207 -2.66 -17.31 -0.49
CA THR A 207 -3.30 -18.26 0.44
C THR A 207 -4.72 -17.83 0.78
N ALA A 208 -5.53 -18.81 1.19
CA ALA A 208 -6.77 -18.57 1.89
C ALA A 208 -6.52 -17.80 3.21
N PRO A 209 -7.50 -17.06 3.74
CA PRO A 209 -7.37 -16.29 4.97
C PRO A 209 -7.46 -17.17 6.24
N GLU A 210 -6.80 -18.33 6.24
CA GLU A 210 -6.92 -19.40 7.24
C GLU A 210 -5.76 -19.41 8.26
N VAL A 211 -4.82 -18.47 8.14
CA VAL A 211 -3.72 -18.35 9.11
C VAL A 211 -4.28 -17.99 10.48
N GLN A 212 -3.92 -18.80 11.47
CA GLN A 212 -4.55 -18.83 12.79
C GLN A 212 -3.92 -17.87 13.80
N THR A 213 -2.60 -17.65 13.70
CA THR A 213 -1.83 -16.80 14.64
C THR A 213 -0.69 -16.08 13.90
N PRO A 214 -0.11 -15.03 14.51
CA PRO A 214 1.10 -14.38 13.98
C PRO A 214 2.27 -15.35 13.73
N GLU A 215 2.47 -16.33 14.61
CA GLU A 215 3.49 -17.37 14.46
C GLU A 215 3.17 -18.31 13.30
N HIS A 216 1.91 -18.73 13.16
CA HIS A 216 1.48 -19.57 12.04
C HIS A 216 1.67 -18.85 10.70
N ALA A 217 1.56 -17.51 10.65
CA ALA A 217 1.87 -16.74 9.44
C ALA A 217 3.35 -16.89 9.03
N LYS A 218 4.27 -16.82 10.00
CA LYS A 218 5.70 -17.04 9.77
C LYS A 218 5.99 -18.47 9.31
N GLU A 219 5.35 -19.46 9.92
CA GLU A 219 5.45 -20.86 9.50
C GLU A 219 4.98 -21.06 8.06
N THR A 220 3.85 -20.47 7.71
CA THR A 220 3.27 -20.52 6.35
C THR A 220 4.21 -19.89 5.33
N ALA A 221 4.75 -18.70 5.63
CA ALA A 221 5.72 -18.01 4.79
C ALA A 221 6.99 -18.83 4.56
N LEU A 222 7.51 -19.45 5.63
CA LEU A 222 8.69 -20.32 5.55
C LEU A 222 8.43 -21.57 4.73
N ALA A 223 7.27 -22.21 4.92
CA ALA A 223 6.87 -23.42 4.19
C ALA A 223 6.76 -23.14 2.70
N LEU A 224 6.01 -22.09 2.31
CA LEU A 224 5.87 -21.68 0.91
C LEU A 224 7.22 -21.29 0.30
N GLY A 225 8.02 -20.47 0.99
CA GLY A 225 9.34 -20.07 0.51
C GLY A 225 10.30 -21.26 0.32
N THR A 226 10.19 -22.28 1.17
CA THR A 226 10.98 -23.52 1.03
C THR A 226 10.51 -24.35 -0.15
N LEU A 227 9.21 -24.57 -0.28
CA LEU A 227 8.59 -25.29 -1.40
C LEU A 227 8.98 -24.68 -2.75
N LEU A 228 8.87 -23.36 -2.90
CA LEU A 228 9.25 -22.66 -4.12
C LEU A 228 10.75 -22.84 -4.43
N ARG A 229 11.62 -22.85 -3.41
CA ARG A 229 13.07 -23.06 -3.56
C ARG A 229 13.45 -24.49 -3.91
N ASP A 230 12.67 -25.47 -3.49
CA ASP A 230 12.92 -26.90 -3.75
C ASP A 230 12.80 -27.25 -5.24
N THR A 231 12.09 -26.44 -6.03
CA THR A 231 12.11 -26.53 -7.50
C THR A 231 13.50 -26.31 -8.09
N ARG A 232 14.40 -25.62 -7.38
CA ARG A 232 15.73 -25.14 -7.85
C ARG A 232 15.67 -24.31 -9.14
N ARG A 233 14.48 -23.86 -9.54
CA ARG A 233 14.20 -23.10 -10.76
C ARG A 233 13.68 -21.70 -10.46
N VAL A 234 13.90 -21.23 -9.23
CA VAL A 234 13.62 -19.87 -8.79
C VAL A 234 14.90 -19.06 -8.64
N ARG A 235 14.81 -17.75 -8.86
CA ARG A 235 15.93 -16.84 -8.61
C ARG A 235 16.21 -16.72 -7.12
N ARG A 236 17.47 -16.42 -6.83
CA ARG A 236 18.00 -16.18 -5.49
C ARG A 236 18.63 -14.80 -5.44
N GLY A 237 18.65 -14.21 -4.26
CA GLY A 237 19.23 -12.89 -4.03
C GLY A 237 18.20 -11.91 -3.51
N LEU A 238 18.66 -10.68 -3.23
CA LEU A 238 17.79 -9.62 -2.75
C LEU A 238 16.76 -9.24 -3.82
N GLY A 239 15.50 -9.08 -3.41
CA GLY A 239 14.42 -8.65 -4.29
C GLY A 239 13.88 -9.72 -5.25
N SER A 240 14.36 -10.97 -5.19
CA SER A 240 13.82 -12.06 -6.02
C SER A 240 12.52 -12.66 -5.46
N ILE A 241 12.24 -12.40 -4.18
CA ILE A 241 11.00 -12.80 -3.50
C ILE A 241 10.37 -11.56 -2.86
N ARG A 242 9.04 -11.48 -2.87
CA ARG A 242 8.25 -10.50 -2.13
C ARG A 242 7.15 -11.23 -1.39
N GLN A 243 6.80 -10.68 -0.24
CA GLN A 243 5.80 -11.25 0.65
C GLN A 243 4.95 -10.10 1.17
N ASP A 244 3.65 -10.23 0.96
CA ASP A 244 2.64 -9.30 1.39
C ASP A 244 1.67 -10.04 2.32
N LEU A 245 1.19 -9.35 3.36
CA LEU A 245 0.28 -9.92 4.37
C LEU A 245 -1.09 -9.26 4.26
N ASN A 246 -2.15 -10.05 4.17
CA ASN A 246 -3.52 -9.57 4.26
C ASN A 246 -4.01 -9.81 5.69
N VAL A 247 -4.27 -8.76 6.47
CA VAL A 247 -4.57 -8.87 7.92
C VAL A 247 -5.89 -8.18 8.24
N SER A 248 -6.68 -8.80 9.12
CA SER A 248 -7.86 -8.17 9.73
C SER A 248 -8.23 -8.81 11.08
N ILE A 249 -8.97 -8.06 11.89
CA ILE A 249 -9.69 -8.57 13.07
C ILE A 249 -11.18 -8.22 12.94
N ALA A 250 -12.08 -8.89 13.67
CA ALA A 250 -13.53 -8.73 13.51
C ALA A 250 -14.01 -7.27 13.64
N CYS A 251 -13.43 -6.50 14.58
CA CYS A 251 -13.81 -5.10 14.79
C CYS A 251 -13.17 -4.13 13.78
N GLY A 252 -12.20 -4.59 13.00
CA GLY A 252 -11.53 -3.83 11.94
C GLY A 252 -11.90 -4.33 10.54
N ASP A 253 -11.01 -4.07 9.58
CA ASP A 253 -11.23 -4.34 8.16
C ASP A 253 -9.92 -4.83 7.51
N ARG A 254 -10.03 -5.43 6.32
CA ARG A 254 -8.86 -5.99 5.61
C ARG A 254 -7.88 -4.89 5.21
N VAL A 255 -6.64 -5.04 5.65
CA VAL A 255 -5.49 -4.29 5.13
C VAL A 255 -4.51 -5.23 4.45
N GLU A 256 -3.85 -4.73 3.41
CA GLU A 256 -2.74 -5.41 2.75
C GLU A 256 -1.44 -4.73 3.20
N ILE A 257 -0.49 -5.47 3.76
CA ILE A 257 0.78 -4.96 4.26
C ILE A 257 1.88 -5.46 3.34
N LYS A 258 2.55 -4.54 2.63
CA LYS A 258 3.68 -4.85 1.76
C LYS A 258 5.02 -4.67 2.46
N GLY A 259 6.02 -5.37 1.93
CA GLY A 259 7.42 -5.22 2.36
C GLY A 259 7.81 -6.11 3.54
N CYS A 260 7.14 -7.24 3.72
CA CYS A 260 7.39 -8.21 4.79
C CYS A 260 8.54 -9.17 4.41
N GLN A 261 9.72 -8.61 4.13
CA GLN A 261 10.85 -9.35 3.56
C GLN A 261 11.54 -10.27 4.56
N ASP A 262 11.62 -9.84 5.82
CA ASP A 262 12.22 -10.62 6.90
C ASP A 262 11.13 -11.40 7.65
N LEU A 263 11.22 -12.73 7.57
CA LEU A 263 10.25 -13.65 8.16
C LEU A 263 10.18 -13.52 9.69
N ASP A 264 11.27 -13.12 10.34
CA ASP A 264 11.30 -12.98 11.79
C ASP A 264 10.44 -11.79 12.28
N TRP A 265 10.16 -10.83 11.39
CA TRP A 265 9.32 -9.68 11.69
C TRP A 265 7.82 -9.92 11.46
N ILE A 266 7.45 -10.96 10.71
CA ILE A 266 6.04 -11.24 10.37
C ILE A 266 5.15 -11.28 11.63
N PRO A 267 5.49 -12.01 12.71
CA PRO A 267 4.62 -12.05 13.89
C PRO A 267 4.40 -10.66 14.51
N ARG A 268 5.47 -9.88 14.69
CA ARG A 268 5.40 -8.53 15.27
C ARG A 268 4.59 -7.57 14.40
N ILE A 269 4.78 -7.59 13.08
CA ILE A 269 4.02 -6.76 12.14
C ILE A 269 2.51 -7.05 12.27
N ILE A 270 2.14 -8.33 12.36
CA ILE A 270 0.74 -8.74 12.50
C ILE A 270 0.17 -8.30 13.85
N SER A 271 0.86 -8.54 14.95
CA SER A 271 0.44 -8.13 16.30
C SER A 271 0.22 -6.61 16.40
N LEU A 272 1.14 -5.83 15.82
CA LEU A 272 1.01 -4.37 15.78
C LEU A 272 -0.17 -3.92 14.90
N GLU A 273 -0.43 -4.60 13.78
CA GLU A 273 -1.62 -4.30 12.98
C GLU A 273 -2.91 -4.63 13.75
N MET A 274 -2.99 -5.77 14.44
CA MET A 274 -4.13 -6.12 15.29
C MET A 274 -4.37 -5.04 16.35
N ALA A 275 -3.32 -4.60 17.05
CA ALA A 275 -3.38 -3.52 18.04
C ALA A 275 -3.86 -2.20 17.42
N ARG A 276 -3.39 -1.88 16.21
CA ARG A 276 -3.80 -0.69 15.45
C ARG A 276 -5.29 -0.73 15.09
N GLN A 277 -5.79 -1.85 14.58
CA GLN A 277 -7.22 -1.98 14.24
C GLN A 277 -8.09 -1.84 15.49
N LEU A 278 -7.69 -2.49 16.59
CA LEU A 278 -8.41 -2.43 17.87
C LEU A 278 -8.42 -1.00 18.43
N HIS A 279 -7.28 -0.31 18.43
CA HIS A 279 -7.17 1.07 18.86
C HIS A 279 -8.10 1.99 18.07
N MET A 280 -8.07 1.90 16.74
CA MET A 280 -8.87 2.77 15.88
C MET A 280 -10.37 2.48 15.99
N TYR A 281 -10.77 1.23 16.24
CA TYR A 281 -12.15 0.88 16.56
C TYR A 281 -12.61 1.54 17.88
N ARG A 282 -11.78 1.48 18.93
CA ARG A 282 -12.08 2.14 20.22
C ARG A 282 -12.19 3.65 20.07
N LEU A 283 -11.24 4.26 19.36
CA LEU A 283 -11.25 5.69 19.05
C LEU A 283 -12.48 6.11 18.26
N ALA A 284 -12.91 5.30 17.28
CA ALA A 284 -14.13 5.56 16.52
C ALA A 284 -15.37 5.55 17.41
N ASN A 285 -15.45 4.64 18.39
CA ASN A 285 -16.54 4.60 19.37
C ASN A 285 -16.51 5.77 20.35
N GLU A 286 -15.32 6.20 20.79
CA GLU A 286 -15.16 7.42 21.59
C GLU A 286 -15.67 8.65 20.82
N LEU A 287 -15.24 8.81 19.56
CA LEU A 287 -15.70 9.88 18.67
C LEU A 287 -17.22 9.84 18.46
N ARG A 288 -17.80 8.64 18.30
CA ARG A 288 -19.25 8.46 18.13
C ARG A 288 -20.01 8.82 19.40
N ASP A 289 -19.54 8.39 20.56
CA ASP A 289 -20.18 8.67 21.85
C ASP A 289 -20.26 10.18 22.12
N GLU A 290 -19.13 10.88 21.97
CA GLU A 290 -19.08 12.35 22.13
C GLU A 290 -19.97 13.08 21.11
N ALA A 291 -20.12 12.53 19.91
CA ALA A 291 -20.99 13.05 18.87
C ALA A 291 -22.46 12.62 19.03
N ASN A 292 -22.82 11.83 20.06
CA ASN A 292 -24.14 11.23 20.25
C ASN A 292 -24.61 10.39 19.05
N LEU A 293 -23.68 9.61 18.48
CA LEU A 293 -23.90 8.72 17.34
C LEU A 293 -23.95 7.25 17.79
N PRO A 294 -24.66 6.37 17.06
CA PRO A 294 -24.71 4.96 17.40
C PRO A 294 -23.31 4.32 17.30
N PRO A 295 -22.87 3.52 18.29
CA PRO A 295 -21.54 2.92 18.30
C PRO A 295 -21.36 1.94 17.13
N LEU A 296 -20.12 1.72 16.72
CA LEU A 296 -19.76 0.62 15.82
C LEU A 296 -20.00 -0.71 16.53
N PRO A 297 -20.57 -1.72 15.84
CA PRO A 297 -20.65 -3.05 16.40
C PRO A 297 -19.25 -3.70 16.49
N PRO A 298 -19.03 -4.68 17.39
CA PRO A 298 -17.73 -5.31 17.57
C PRO A 298 -17.31 -6.22 16.40
N ASN A 299 -18.24 -6.60 15.51
CA ASN A 299 -17.96 -7.32 14.27
C ASN A 299 -18.44 -6.49 13.07
N ARG A 300 -17.60 -6.36 12.04
CA ARG A 300 -17.93 -5.72 10.76
C ARG A 300 -19.14 -6.32 10.06
N ASP A 301 -19.42 -7.60 10.27
CA ASP A 301 -20.56 -8.28 9.63
C ASP A 301 -21.91 -7.75 10.15
N ASP A 302 -21.90 -7.09 11.32
CA ASP A 302 -23.06 -6.46 11.93
C ASP A 302 -23.24 -4.99 11.50
N ASP A 303 -22.45 -4.48 10.53
CA ASP A 303 -22.56 -3.10 10.06
C ASP A 303 -23.89 -2.83 9.36
N GLU A 304 -24.61 -1.81 9.83
CA GLU A 304 -25.86 -1.37 9.24
C GLU A 304 -25.67 -0.16 8.32
N ILE A 305 -25.85 -0.34 7.01
CA ILE A 305 -25.73 0.73 5.99
C ILE A 305 -26.51 2.01 6.39
N PRO A 306 -27.76 1.96 6.90
CA PRO A 306 -28.48 3.16 7.31
C PRO A 306 -27.83 3.92 8.48
N VAL A 307 -27.18 3.19 9.41
CA VAL A 307 -26.45 3.78 10.54
C VAL A 307 -25.18 4.45 10.02
N GLU A 308 -24.40 3.74 9.21
CA GLU A 308 -23.14 4.24 8.68
C GLU A 308 -23.34 5.46 7.77
N ASN A 309 -24.41 5.50 6.97
CA ASN A 309 -24.76 6.70 6.18
C ASN A 309 -25.09 7.91 7.07
N ARG A 310 -25.77 7.69 8.20
CA ARG A 310 -26.09 8.75 9.17
C ARG A 310 -24.83 9.28 9.84
N VAL A 311 -23.94 8.38 10.26
CA VAL A 311 -22.63 8.73 10.85
C VAL A 311 -21.79 9.51 9.84
N ALA A 312 -21.74 9.07 8.59
CA ALA A 312 -20.99 9.77 7.53
C ALA A 312 -21.51 11.20 7.30
N ALA A 313 -22.83 11.39 7.27
CA ALA A 313 -23.44 12.72 7.14
C ALA A 313 -23.13 13.61 8.35
N ALA A 314 -23.20 13.06 9.57
CA ALA A 314 -22.85 13.78 10.79
C ALA A 314 -21.37 14.16 10.83
N ALA A 315 -20.47 13.23 10.51
CA ALA A 315 -19.03 13.48 10.44
C ALA A 315 -18.70 14.57 9.40
N ALA A 316 -19.32 14.51 8.22
CA ALA A 316 -19.15 15.52 7.18
C ALA A 316 -19.65 16.91 7.61
N SER A 317 -20.75 16.98 8.37
CA SER A 317 -21.29 18.23 8.90
C SER A 317 -20.42 18.81 10.03
N ARG A 318 -19.80 17.96 10.85
CA ARG A 318 -18.92 18.39 11.97
C ARG A 318 -17.55 18.83 11.48
N LEU A 319 -17.08 18.27 10.38
CA LEU A 319 -15.78 18.53 9.79
C LEU A 319 -15.98 19.14 8.39
N PRO A 320 -16.43 20.41 8.27
CA PRO A 320 -16.60 21.06 6.98
C PRO A 320 -15.25 21.22 6.26
N MET A 321 -15.31 21.39 4.93
CA MET A 321 -14.11 21.56 4.10
C MET A 321 -13.73 23.04 4.06
N ASP A 322 -13.34 23.59 5.22
CA ASP A 322 -13.00 24.99 5.39
C ASP A 322 -11.50 25.12 5.69
N ILE A 323 -10.74 25.52 4.67
CA ILE A 323 -9.29 25.67 4.72
C ILE A 323 -8.97 27.16 4.91
N HIS A 324 -8.19 27.47 5.94
CA HIS A 324 -7.80 28.84 6.29
C HIS A 324 -6.33 29.06 6.00
N ASP A 325 -5.99 30.14 5.30
CA ASP A 325 -4.61 30.61 5.19
C ASP A 325 -4.22 31.35 6.47
N LEU A 326 -3.22 30.85 7.16
CA LEU A 326 -2.69 31.37 8.42
C LEU A 326 -1.23 31.81 8.28
N SER A 327 -0.72 32.02 7.05
CA SER A 327 0.69 32.34 6.78
C SER A 327 1.18 33.54 7.60
N ASP A 328 0.35 34.57 7.75
CA ASP A 328 0.68 35.78 8.51
C ASP A 328 0.97 35.50 10.00
N LEU A 329 0.35 34.47 10.59
CA LEU A 329 0.58 34.08 12.00
C LEU A 329 1.97 33.48 12.22
N PHE A 330 2.60 32.97 11.16
CA PHE A 330 3.89 32.28 11.20
C PHE A 330 5.01 33.11 10.57
N ALA A 331 4.78 34.39 10.28
CA ALA A 331 5.77 35.26 9.65
C ALA A 331 7.06 35.39 10.48
N ASP A 332 6.94 35.40 11.81
CA ASP A 332 8.04 35.48 12.77
C ASP A 332 8.33 34.13 13.47
N CYS A 333 7.85 33.01 12.92
CA CYS A 333 8.01 31.68 13.51
C CYS A 333 9.48 31.29 13.64
N GLU A 334 9.92 30.72 14.76
CA GLU A 334 11.32 30.32 14.96
C GLU A 334 11.69 29.01 14.25
N SER A 335 10.70 28.29 13.70
CA SER A 335 10.95 27.04 12.97
C SER A 335 11.64 27.31 11.63
N GLU A 336 12.92 26.90 11.52
CA GLU A 336 13.71 27.01 10.29
C GLU A 336 12.99 26.41 9.07
N MET A 337 12.28 25.29 9.27
CA MET A 337 11.50 24.61 8.23
C MET A 337 10.35 25.48 7.71
N VAL A 338 9.61 26.11 8.63
CA VAL A 338 8.46 26.96 8.29
C VAL A 338 8.97 28.24 7.60
N GLN A 339 9.98 28.90 8.17
CA GLN A 339 10.57 30.11 7.59
C GLN A 339 11.08 29.87 6.17
N HIS A 340 11.84 28.78 5.97
CA HIS A 340 12.36 28.42 4.65
C HIS A 340 11.23 28.17 3.66
N SER A 341 10.22 27.39 4.05
CA SER A 341 9.11 27.04 3.16
C SER A 341 8.28 28.27 2.76
N LEU A 342 7.99 29.16 3.71
CA LEU A 342 7.30 30.43 3.43
C LEU A 342 8.16 31.36 2.57
N GLY A 343 9.47 31.40 2.80
CA GLY A 343 10.43 32.15 1.97
C GLY A 343 10.46 31.70 0.51
N ASP A 344 10.24 30.41 0.25
CA ASP A 344 10.12 29.82 -1.09
C ASP A 344 8.73 30.04 -1.75
N GLY A 345 7.83 30.78 -1.10
CA GLY A 345 6.49 31.08 -1.60
C GLY A 345 5.43 30.01 -1.28
N SER A 346 5.70 29.12 -0.33
CA SER A 346 4.66 28.27 0.26
C SER A 346 3.73 29.09 1.15
N VAL A 347 2.58 28.51 1.48
CA VAL A 347 1.64 29.07 2.46
C VAL A 347 1.49 28.12 3.64
N MET A 348 1.15 28.65 4.80
CA MET A 348 0.70 27.86 5.95
C MET A 348 -0.83 27.86 5.96
N GLN A 349 -1.44 26.72 5.67
CA GLN A 349 -2.89 26.57 5.77
C GLN A 349 -3.28 25.63 6.90
N ALA A 350 -4.51 25.79 7.38
CA ALA A 350 -5.05 25.06 8.51
C ALA A 350 -6.48 24.58 8.27
N VAL A 351 -6.85 23.51 8.98
CA VAL A 351 -8.23 23.02 9.09
C VAL A 351 -8.59 22.75 10.54
N ALA A 352 -9.84 23.05 10.90
CA ALA A 352 -10.41 22.72 12.19
C ALA A 352 -10.86 21.25 12.24
N LEU A 353 -10.55 20.57 13.34
CA LEU A 353 -10.94 19.19 13.61
C LEU A 353 -11.79 19.13 14.88
N ALA A 354 -13.09 19.39 14.73
CA ALA A 354 -14.00 19.55 15.85
C ALA A 354 -14.17 18.27 16.68
N GLY A 355 -13.93 18.35 18.00
CA GLY A 355 -13.96 17.20 18.92
C GLY A 355 -12.75 16.26 18.90
N PHE A 356 -11.68 16.60 18.17
CA PHE A 356 -10.48 15.74 18.03
C PHE A 356 -9.34 16.08 19.02
N SER A 357 -9.53 17.04 19.92
CA SER A 357 -8.51 17.37 20.94
C SER A 357 -8.20 16.14 21.79
N GLY A 358 -6.92 15.78 21.90
CA GLY A 358 -6.44 14.60 22.62
C GLY A 358 -6.63 13.27 21.88
N LYS A 359 -7.25 13.26 20.69
CA LYS A 359 -7.56 12.06 19.90
C LYS A 359 -6.64 11.86 18.70
N LEU A 360 -5.85 12.87 18.34
CA LEU A 360 -4.82 12.75 17.30
C LEU A 360 -3.59 12.02 17.86
N GLY A 361 -3.33 12.21 19.15
CA GLY A 361 -2.37 11.44 19.92
C GLY A 361 -0.92 11.90 19.73
N ILE A 362 -0.11 11.67 20.76
CA ILE A 362 1.32 11.96 20.76
C ILE A 362 2.15 10.71 20.45
N LYS A 363 3.44 10.90 20.20
CA LYS A 363 4.35 9.78 19.98
C LYS A 363 4.67 9.10 21.32
N GLU A 364 4.10 7.92 21.50
CA GLU A 364 4.38 7.01 22.62
C GLU A 364 4.76 5.63 22.10
N THR A 365 5.36 4.81 22.95
CA THR A 365 5.81 3.46 22.63
C THR A 365 5.09 2.41 23.49
N ASP A 366 4.95 1.22 22.94
CA ASP A 366 4.46 0.04 23.66
C ASP A 366 5.56 -0.60 24.53
N SER A 367 5.24 -1.73 25.17
CA SER A 367 6.20 -2.47 26.01
C SER A 367 7.44 -2.99 25.27
N ASP A 368 7.36 -3.12 23.93
CA ASP A 368 8.41 -3.65 23.06
C ASP A 368 9.11 -2.55 22.23
N ASP A 369 8.96 -1.29 22.66
CA ASP A 369 9.55 -0.09 22.04
C ASP A 369 9.03 0.19 20.61
N SER A 370 7.86 -0.34 20.24
CA SER A 370 7.16 -0.01 19.00
C SER A 370 6.29 1.23 19.18
N GLN A 371 6.15 2.07 18.15
CA GLN A 371 5.25 3.21 18.25
C GLN A 371 3.78 2.77 18.40
N LEU A 372 3.08 3.32 19.40
CA LEU A 372 1.65 3.10 19.58
C LEU A 372 0.83 3.68 18.42
N PRO A 373 -0.31 3.06 18.07
CA PRO A 373 -1.25 3.62 17.10
C PRO A 373 -1.69 5.03 17.49
N ARG A 374 -1.68 5.96 16.53
CA ARG A 374 -2.17 7.33 16.73
C ARG A 374 -2.84 7.85 15.46
N LEU A 375 -4.00 8.50 15.60
CA LEU A 375 -4.74 9.01 14.45
C LEU A 375 -3.96 10.08 13.68
N GLY A 376 -3.18 10.92 14.36
CA GLY A 376 -2.32 11.92 13.72
C GLY A 376 -1.35 11.33 12.70
N ARG A 377 -0.84 10.11 12.93
CA ARG A 377 0.00 9.37 11.96
C ARG A 377 -0.78 8.92 10.73
N GLU A 378 -2.06 8.54 10.90
CA GLU A 378 -2.96 8.19 9.80
C GLU A 378 -3.33 9.43 8.97
N LEU A 379 -3.59 10.57 9.61
CA LEU A 379 -3.83 11.86 8.95
C LEU A 379 -2.60 12.32 8.16
N ALA A 380 -1.40 12.25 8.77
CA ALA A 380 -0.15 12.58 8.10
C ALA A 380 0.13 11.66 6.91
N SER A 381 -0.18 10.36 7.02
CA SER A 381 -0.03 9.41 5.90
C SER A 381 -0.97 9.78 4.74
N ALA A 382 -2.22 10.16 5.03
CA ALA A 382 -3.16 10.62 4.01
C ALA A 382 -2.68 11.92 3.34
N ALA A 383 -2.16 12.88 4.12
CA ALA A 383 -1.62 14.13 3.59
C ALA A 383 -0.43 13.90 2.65
N LYS A 384 0.50 12.99 3.00
CA LYS A 384 1.67 12.65 2.17
C LYS A 384 1.31 12.14 0.78
N LEU A 385 0.11 11.60 0.58
CA LEU A 385 -0.39 11.21 -0.75
C LEU A 385 -0.58 12.42 -1.67
N ALA A 386 -0.79 13.62 -1.12
CA ALA A 386 -0.77 14.88 -1.86
C ALA A 386 0.67 15.40 -2.10
N GLY A 387 1.70 14.63 -1.75
CA GLY A 387 3.11 14.93 -2.01
C GLY A 387 3.76 15.92 -1.04
N VAL A 388 3.09 16.28 0.06
CA VAL A 388 3.69 17.10 1.12
C VAL A 388 4.58 16.26 2.03
N ALA A 389 5.54 16.88 2.73
CA ALA A 389 6.42 16.19 3.67
C ALA A 389 5.64 15.62 4.89
N GLY A 390 4.57 16.30 5.29
CA GLY A 390 3.72 15.93 6.42
C GLY A 390 2.75 17.05 6.76
N ILE A 391 2.17 16.95 7.95
CA ILE A 391 1.34 17.97 8.59
C ILE A 391 1.81 18.13 10.03
N PHE A 392 1.46 19.26 10.64
CA PHE A 392 1.49 19.40 12.10
C PHE A 392 0.06 19.28 12.63
N HIS A 393 -0.12 18.82 13.86
CA HIS A 393 -1.43 18.81 14.48
C HIS A 393 -1.40 19.27 15.95
N SER A 394 -2.53 19.75 16.46
CA SER A 394 -2.59 20.39 17.78
C SER A 394 -2.05 19.52 18.91
N ASP A 395 -2.33 18.22 18.93
CA ASP A 395 -1.90 17.34 20.03
C ASP A 395 -0.37 17.15 20.12
N GLU A 396 0.37 17.33 19.03
CA GLU A 396 1.84 17.22 19.03
C GLU A 396 2.53 18.59 19.15
N LEU A 397 1.76 19.66 19.31
CA LEU A 397 2.24 21.04 19.48
C LEU A 397 1.99 21.51 20.92
N PRO A 398 2.85 22.37 21.50
CA PRO A 398 4.00 23.05 20.89
C PRO A 398 5.20 22.13 20.64
N ALA A 399 5.78 22.19 19.44
CA ALA A 399 6.97 21.45 19.04
C ALA A 399 7.53 22.00 17.72
N TYR A 400 8.69 21.49 17.28
CA TYR A 400 9.28 21.81 15.96
C TYR A 400 9.56 23.30 15.71
N GLY A 401 9.75 24.08 16.76
CA GLY A 401 9.93 25.54 16.68
C GLY A 401 8.62 26.33 16.58
N ILE A 402 7.46 25.65 16.68
CA ILE A 402 6.14 26.29 16.83
C ILE A 402 5.83 26.39 18.33
N THR A 403 5.63 27.62 18.79
CA THR A 403 5.46 28.04 20.17
C THR A 403 4.00 27.99 20.63
N ASP A 404 3.78 28.02 21.95
CA ASP A 404 2.43 28.13 22.52
C ASP A 404 1.67 29.38 22.07
N ALA A 405 2.39 30.48 21.80
CA ALA A 405 1.79 31.71 21.31
C ALA A 405 1.18 31.53 19.91
N GLU A 406 1.90 30.85 19.02
CA GLU A 406 1.43 30.52 17.67
C GLU A 406 0.29 29.51 17.71
N VAL A 407 0.40 28.47 18.56
CA VAL A 407 -0.69 27.52 18.79
C VAL A 407 -1.95 28.24 19.26
N GLY A 408 -1.83 29.14 20.24
CA GLY A 408 -2.94 29.97 20.72
C GLY A 408 -3.55 30.82 19.61
N ALA A 409 -2.72 31.49 18.81
CA ALA A 409 -3.18 32.32 17.68
C ALA A 409 -3.93 31.51 16.61
N VAL A 410 -3.48 30.28 16.31
CA VAL A 410 -4.19 29.37 15.40
C VAL A 410 -5.57 29.01 15.97
N ARG A 411 -5.64 28.66 17.26
CA ARG A 411 -6.91 28.32 17.92
C ARG A 411 -7.89 29.48 17.90
N ASP A 412 -7.42 30.70 18.17
CA ASP A 412 -8.23 31.92 18.11
C ASP A 412 -8.71 32.20 16.68
N SER A 413 -7.80 32.12 15.69
CA SER A 413 -8.13 32.38 14.28
C SER A 413 -9.15 31.38 13.71
N LEU A 414 -9.11 30.13 14.15
CA LEU A 414 -10.05 29.08 13.76
C LEU A 414 -11.29 29.02 14.67
N SER A 415 -11.39 29.88 15.70
CA SER A 415 -12.48 29.90 16.68
C SER A 415 -12.73 28.56 17.36
N LEU A 416 -11.65 27.87 17.75
CA LEU A 416 -11.70 26.53 18.32
C LEU A 416 -12.04 26.55 19.81
N ASN A 417 -12.89 25.61 20.25
CA ASN A 417 -13.09 25.34 21.68
C ASN A 417 -12.05 24.31 22.20
N ASP A 418 -11.99 24.08 23.51
CA ASP A 418 -11.01 23.19 24.14
C ASP A 418 -11.06 21.72 23.67
N SER A 419 -12.22 21.23 23.22
CA SER A 419 -12.36 19.87 22.68
C SER A 419 -12.02 19.78 21.19
N ASP A 420 -11.78 20.91 20.52
CA ASP A 420 -11.39 20.94 19.12
C ASP A 420 -9.87 20.90 18.94
N ALA A 421 -9.46 20.20 17.89
CA ALA A 421 -8.09 20.14 17.39
C ALA A 421 -7.95 20.92 16.07
N PHE A 422 -6.71 21.01 15.57
CA PHE A 422 -6.44 21.50 14.22
C PHE A 422 -5.31 20.72 13.57
N ALA A 423 -5.22 20.81 12.24
CA ALA A 423 -4.06 20.38 11.47
C ALA A 423 -3.54 21.53 10.60
N LEU A 424 -2.21 21.62 10.48
CA LEU A 424 -1.49 22.62 9.70
C LEU A 424 -0.70 21.93 8.57
N CYS A 425 -0.63 22.58 7.42
CA CYS A 425 0.23 22.17 6.32
C CYS A 425 0.97 23.39 5.76
N VAL A 426 2.30 23.28 5.64
CA VAL A 426 3.14 24.26 4.96
C VAL A 426 3.63 23.67 3.63
N ALA A 427 3.11 24.20 2.53
CA ALA A 427 3.42 23.75 1.17
C ALA A 427 2.91 24.79 0.14
N PRO A 428 3.22 24.66 -1.16
CA PRO A 428 2.54 25.44 -2.19
C PRO A 428 1.02 25.34 -2.05
N ALA A 429 0.30 26.46 -2.19
CA ALA A 429 -1.13 26.55 -1.82
C ALA A 429 -2.01 25.41 -2.36
N TRP A 430 -1.93 25.13 -3.66
CA TRP A 430 -2.69 24.06 -4.29
C TRP A 430 -2.39 22.66 -3.71
N GLN A 431 -1.17 22.45 -3.23
CA GLN A 431 -0.70 21.18 -2.69
C GLN A 431 -1.10 21.03 -1.22
N SER A 432 -0.97 22.11 -0.45
CA SER A 432 -1.48 22.22 0.92
C SER A 432 -2.99 21.99 0.96
N GLU A 433 -3.77 22.59 0.04
CA GLU A 433 -5.22 22.37 -0.06
C GLU A 433 -5.57 20.89 -0.25
N LEU A 434 -4.86 20.19 -1.15
CA LEU A 434 -5.08 18.76 -1.39
C LEU A 434 -4.68 17.89 -0.19
N ALA A 435 -3.61 18.27 0.51
CA ALA A 435 -3.16 17.58 1.71
C ALA A 435 -4.21 17.71 2.82
N LEU A 436 -4.67 18.93 3.09
CA LEU A 436 -5.68 19.21 4.11
C LEU A 436 -7.06 18.65 3.76
N GLU A 437 -7.43 18.62 2.47
CA GLU A 437 -8.61 17.87 2.00
C GLU A 437 -8.50 16.39 2.38
N SER A 438 -7.33 15.78 2.13
CA SER A 438 -7.07 14.37 2.49
C SER A 438 -7.12 14.14 4.00
N VAL A 439 -6.62 15.09 4.80
CA VAL A 439 -6.72 15.08 6.26
C VAL A 439 -8.17 15.10 6.72
N ILE A 440 -8.98 16.04 6.23
CA ILE A 440 -10.41 16.13 6.60
C ILE A 440 -11.14 14.85 6.20
N GLN A 441 -10.90 14.30 5.00
CA GLN A 441 -11.53 13.06 4.58
C GLN A 441 -11.11 11.87 5.46
N ARG A 442 -9.84 11.82 5.88
CA ARG A 442 -9.35 10.77 6.79
C ARG A 442 -9.91 10.94 8.21
N ALA A 443 -10.04 12.17 8.71
CA ALA A 443 -10.67 12.48 10.00
C ALA A 443 -12.16 12.11 10.00
N ARG A 444 -12.89 12.39 8.92
CA ARG A 444 -14.28 11.91 8.75
C ARG A 444 -14.37 10.39 8.80
N ARG A 445 -13.42 9.69 8.17
CA ARG A 445 -13.33 8.22 8.23
C ARG A 445 -12.98 7.67 9.61
N ALA A 446 -12.42 8.47 10.51
CA ALA A 446 -12.13 8.03 11.88
C ALA A 446 -13.40 7.75 12.71
N TYR A 447 -14.56 8.25 12.27
CA TYR A 447 -15.86 7.85 12.83
C TYR A 447 -16.33 6.47 12.36
N HIS A 448 -15.60 5.79 11.48
CA HIS A 448 -15.93 4.49 10.93
C HIS A 448 -14.80 3.51 11.25
N ARG A 449 -14.99 2.23 10.90
CA ARG A 449 -13.87 1.29 10.86
C ARG A 449 -12.79 1.84 9.93
N ILE A 450 -11.55 1.52 10.26
CA ILE A 450 -10.41 1.85 9.42
C ILE A 450 -10.67 1.43 7.97
N PRO A 451 -10.35 2.29 6.99
CA PRO A 451 -10.62 1.95 5.61
C PRO A 451 -9.71 0.83 5.12
N ARG A 452 -10.23 0.02 4.20
CA ARG A 452 -9.44 -0.96 3.46
C ARG A 452 -8.36 -0.28 2.64
N GLU A 453 -7.11 -0.61 2.91
CA GLU A 453 -5.97 0.04 2.29
C GLU A 453 -4.74 -0.86 2.22
N VAL A 454 -3.84 -0.46 1.33
CA VAL A 454 -2.49 -1.02 1.25
C VAL A 454 -1.58 -0.16 2.12
N ARG A 455 -0.79 -0.83 2.94
CA ARG A 455 0.16 -0.25 3.90
C ARG A 455 1.54 -0.80 3.62
N ASN A 456 2.57 -0.05 4.02
CA ASN A 456 3.96 -0.51 3.98
C ASN A 456 4.51 -0.64 5.39
N VAL A 457 5.32 -1.67 5.62
CA VAL A 457 6.21 -1.71 6.79
C VAL A 457 7.15 -0.51 6.73
N VAL A 458 7.33 0.18 7.87
CA VAL A 458 8.30 1.27 7.97
C VAL A 458 9.69 0.68 8.04
N ILE A 459 10.50 0.98 7.01
CA ILE A 459 11.86 0.48 6.87
C ILE A 459 12.85 1.62 7.14
N ARG A 460 13.88 1.35 7.95
CA ARG A 460 15.01 2.26 8.18
C ARG A 460 16.32 1.49 8.04
N LYS A 461 17.24 2.01 7.23
CA LYS A 461 18.54 1.35 6.93
C LYS A 461 18.40 -0.09 6.40
N GLY A 462 17.34 -0.37 5.63
CA GLY A 462 17.14 -1.66 4.97
C GLY A 462 16.48 -2.75 5.82
N GLN A 463 16.07 -2.44 7.05
CA GLN A 463 15.31 -3.36 7.91
C GLN A 463 14.07 -2.65 8.50
N PRO A 464 13.05 -3.39 8.94
CA PRO A 464 11.94 -2.81 9.69
C PRO A 464 12.45 -1.98 10.87
N GLU A 465 11.91 -0.75 11.02
CA GLU A 465 12.31 0.14 12.12
C GLU A 465 11.80 -0.42 13.46
N ASP A 466 10.49 -0.67 13.54
CA ASP A 466 9.81 -1.18 14.74
C ASP A 466 8.66 -2.16 14.41
N GLY A 467 8.48 -2.52 13.13
CA GLY A 467 7.39 -3.37 12.65
C GLY A 467 6.07 -2.62 12.38
N THR A 468 6.00 -1.31 12.65
CA THR A 468 4.80 -0.52 12.38
C THR A 468 4.60 -0.28 10.89
N THR A 469 3.37 0.05 10.50
CA THR A 469 2.99 0.28 9.10
C THR A 469 2.55 1.72 8.84
N THR A 470 2.64 2.16 7.59
CA THR A 470 2.11 3.46 7.12
C THR A 470 1.21 3.25 5.91
N ALA A 471 0.09 3.98 5.84
CA ALA A 471 -0.83 3.89 4.71
C ALA A 471 -0.13 4.34 3.42
N MET A 472 -0.22 3.53 2.37
CA MET A 472 0.31 3.83 1.04
C MET A 472 -0.79 4.28 0.09
N ARG A 473 -1.89 3.53 -0.01
CA ARG A 473 -2.95 3.80 -0.98
C ARG A 473 -4.22 3.03 -0.63
N PRO A 474 -5.40 3.45 -1.12
CA PRO A 474 -6.60 2.63 -1.04
C PRO A 474 -6.39 1.25 -1.68
N LEU A 475 -7.08 0.25 -1.14
CA LEU A 475 -7.04 -1.10 -1.68
C LEU A 475 -7.68 -1.08 -3.08
N PRO A 476 -7.03 -1.67 -4.10
CA PRO A 476 -7.52 -1.59 -5.47
C PRO A 476 -8.91 -2.27 -5.58
N GLY A 477 -9.83 -1.66 -6.32
CA GLY A 477 -11.11 -2.26 -6.65
C GLY A 477 -10.95 -3.47 -7.57
N GLY A 478 -11.93 -4.39 -7.56
CA GLY A 478 -11.85 -5.70 -8.22
C GLY A 478 -11.82 -5.70 -9.76
N ALA A 479 -12.17 -4.60 -10.43
CA ALA A 479 -12.18 -4.51 -11.89
C ALA A 479 -11.00 -3.69 -12.41
N ARG A 480 -9.89 -4.36 -12.75
CA ARG A 480 -8.73 -3.79 -13.47
C ARG A 480 -8.12 -4.73 -14.51
N MET A 481 -8.79 -5.84 -14.80
CA MET A 481 -8.28 -6.86 -15.71
C MET A 481 -9.17 -6.97 -16.96
N TYR A 482 -8.53 -7.13 -18.11
CA TYR A 482 -9.18 -7.42 -19.39
C TYR A 482 -8.28 -8.38 -20.20
N PRO A 483 -8.82 -9.14 -21.18
CA PRO A 483 -8.03 -10.16 -21.87
C PRO A 483 -6.78 -9.61 -22.60
N GLU A 484 -5.66 -10.32 -22.51
CA GLU A 484 -4.49 -10.13 -23.38
C GLU A 484 -4.72 -10.95 -24.66
N THR A 485 -5.16 -10.29 -25.73
CA THR A 485 -5.54 -10.97 -26.98
C THR A 485 -4.36 -11.29 -27.88
N ASP A 486 -3.19 -10.74 -27.62
CA ASP A 486 -2.00 -10.97 -28.44
C ASP A 486 -1.30 -12.30 -28.10
N VAL A 487 -1.56 -12.84 -26.90
CA VAL A 487 -1.05 -14.14 -26.44
C VAL A 487 -2.14 -15.20 -26.64
N PRO A 488 -1.88 -16.27 -27.41
CA PRO A 488 -2.82 -17.37 -27.58
C PRO A 488 -3.17 -18.06 -26.25
N VAL A 489 -4.34 -18.66 -26.19
CA VAL A 489 -4.71 -19.56 -25.07
C VAL A 489 -3.85 -20.82 -25.14
N LEU A 490 -3.24 -21.20 -24.02
CA LEU A 490 -2.49 -22.46 -23.89
C LEU A 490 -3.36 -23.50 -23.18
N ASP A 491 -3.65 -24.60 -23.85
CA ASP A 491 -4.42 -25.72 -23.28
C ASP A 491 -3.51 -26.64 -22.44
N ILE A 492 -3.92 -26.94 -21.21
CA ILE A 492 -3.23 -27.92 -20.35
C ILE A 492 -3.88 -29.29 -20.56
N THR A 493 -3.14 -30.18 -21.22
CA THR A 493 -3.60 -31.56 -21.45
C THR A 493 -3.39 -32.42 -20.20
N LEU A 494 -4.21 -33.45 -20.04
CA LEU A 494 -4.02 -34.44 -18.98
C LEU A 494 -2.65 -35.12 -19.06
N GLU A 495 -2.15 -35.41 -20.27
CA GLU A 495 -0.83 -36.01 -20.48
C GLU A 495 0.33 -35.12 -20.01
N HIS A 496 0.14 -33.80 -20.00
CA HIS A 496 1.14 -32.87 -19.47
C HIS A 496 1.11 -32.79 -17.94
N TRP A 497 -0.01 -33.14 -17.31
CA TRP A 497 -0.21 -33.06 -15.86
C TRP A 497 0.01 -34.39 -15.12
N ASP A 498 -0.44 -35.50 -15.71
CA ASP A 498 -0.26 -36.87 -15.20
C ASP A 498 1.22 -37.32 -15.28
#